data_AF-A0A9N9DQZ4-F1
#
_entry.id   AF-A0A9N9DQZ4-F1
#
_cell.length_a   1.000
_cell.length_b   1.000
_cell.length_c   1.000
_cell.angle_alpha   90.00
_cell.angle_beta   90.00
_cell.angle_gamma   90.00
#
_symmetry.space_group_name_H-M   'P 1'
#
loop_
_entity.id
_entity.type
_entity.pdbx_description
1 polymer ?
#
loop_
_entity_poly.entity_id
_entity_poly.type
_entity_poly.pdbx_seq_one_letter_code
_entity_poly.pdbx_strand_id
1 'polypeptide(L)'
;MGRKKPQNKVPSTTSSKVEVLSIIGDYKKKIEPELIVFDDSNLKKNNDANIYEWKAFMMKSTIKEKEEEELNKRHDAELEELLKTTKLLDLYTAEQLSGKELRKHKEKQMINLGAKPPKGDKVPTPIGLGILRKKRERETKELEEAKNLGLYHQSIKNNWAASAKKNNVNRDRGIGVGIGKIRGGILTLSSQDIKRVQNSRSRTPGIGRGGVKK
;
A
#
# COMPACT_ATOMS: atom_id res chain seq x y z
N MET A 1 -33.50 35.16 -17.06
CA MET A 1 -33.19 34.78 -15.67
C MET A 1 -31.76 35.19 -15.34
N GLY A 2 -31.61 36.35 -14.69
CA GLY A 2 -30.31 36.99 -14.44
C GLY A 2 -29.59 36.39 -13.23
N ARG A 3 -28.29 36.12 -13.42
CA ARG A 3 -27.36 35.64 -12.38
C ARG A 3 -27.03 36.78 -11.41
N LYS A 4 -27.48 36.69 -10.15
CA LYS A 4 -27.09 37.60 -9.07
C LYS A 4 -25.64 37.32 -8.63
N LYS A 5 -24.77 38.32 -8.73
CA LYS A 5 -23.42 38.31 -8.16
C LYS A 5 -23.51 38.46 -6.63
N PRO A 6 -22.70 37.73 -5.83
CA PRO A 6 -22.60 37.97 -4.40
C PRO A 6 -21.79 39.25 -4.10
N GLN A 7 -22.33 40.12 -3.26
CA GLN A 7 -21.68 41.34 -2.79
C GLN A 7 -20.76 41.04 -1.61
N ASN A 8 -19.49 41.45 -1.73
CA ASN A 8 -18.51 41.46 -0.65
C ASN A 8 -18.88 42.56 0.36
N LYS A 9 -19.23 42.18 1.59
CA LYS A 9 -19.34 43.11 2.72
C LYS A 9 -17.97 43.32 3.34
N VAL A 10 -17.48 44.54 3.23
CA VAL A 10 -16.28 45.04 3.90
C VAL A 10 -16.65 45.41 5.35
N PRO A 11 -15.89 45.04 6.38
CA PRO A 11 -16.19 45.47 7.74
C PRO A 11 -15.87 46.97 7.93
N SER A 12 -16.84 47.70 8.48
CA SER A 12 -16.75 49.13 8.81
C SER A 12 -15.76 49.39 9.94
N THR A 13 -14.80 50.27 9.70
CA THR A 13 -13.88 50.84 10.69
C THR A 13 -14.63 51.70 11.70
N THR A 14 -14.69 51.26 12.96
CA THR A 14 -15.21 52.06 14.07
C THR A 14 -14.15 53.08 14.47
N SER A 15 -14.42 54.35 14.18
CA SER A 15 -13.62 55.50 14.61
C SER A 15 -13.80 55.70 16.12
N SER A 16 -12.77 55.36 16.91
CA SER A 16 -12.71 55.73 18.33
C SER A 16 -12.08 57.12 18.45
N LYS A 17 -12.91 58.05 18.93
CA LYS A 17 -12.58 59.42 19.30
C LYS A 17 -11.47 59.43 20.36
N VAL A 18 -10.32 60.04 20.05
CA VAL A 18 -9.23 60.27 21.00
C VAL A 18 -9.53 61.56 21.76
N GLU A 19 -9.85 61.44 23.05
CA GLU A 19 -9.88 62.58 23.97
C GLU A 19 -8.54 62.64 24.70
N VAL A 20 -7.75 63.67 24.39
CA VAL A 20 -6.48 63.96 25.05
C VAL A 20 -6.79 64.73 26.33
N LEU A 21 -6.73 64.05 27.47
CA LEU A 21 -6.70 64.71 28.78
C LEU A 21 -5.25 64.88 29.19
N SER A 22 -4.78 66.13 29.13
CA SER A 22 -3.53 66.57 29.72
C SER A 22 -3.65 66.49 31.25
N ILE A 23 -2.88 65.61 31.89
CA ILE A 23 -2.64 65.67 33.32
C ILE A 23 -1.14 65.89 33.52
N ILE A 24 -0.81 67.15 33.76
CA ILE A 24 0.46 67.57 34.34
C ILE A 24 0.43 67.09 35.80
N GLY A 25 1.40 66.26 36.19
CA GLY A 25 1.53 65.78 37.56
C GLY A 25 2.58 64.67 37.69
N ASP A 26 3.82 65.06 37.95
CA ASP A 26 4.92 64.16 38.27
C ASP A 26 4.65 63.37 39.56
N TYR A 27 4.43 62.05 39.44
CA TYR A 27 4.61 61.11 40.55
C TYR A 27 5.17 59.78 40.04
N LYS A 28 6.45 59.50 40.34
CA LYS A 28 7.07 58.18 40.15
C LYS A 28 6.31 57.13 40.96
N LYS A 29 5.49 56.31 40.31
CA LYS A 29 4.83 55.13 40.91
C LYS A 29 5.74 53.91 40.71
N LYS A 30 6.22 53.31 41.81
CA LYS A 30 6.96 52.04 41.78
C LYS A 30 6.03 50.94 41.24
N ILE A 31 6.50 50.18 40.25
CA ILE A 31 5.80 49.02 39.70
C ILE A 31 6.17 47.82 40.60
N GLU A 32 5.20 47.30 41.34
CA GLU A 32 5.33 46.04 42.06
C GLU A 32 4.75 44.91 41.19
N PRO A 33 5.36 43.70 41.16
CA PRO A 33 4.86 42.60 40.34
C PRO A 33 3.57 42.00 40.92
N GLU A 34 2.55 41.80 40.06
CA GLU A 34 1.33 41.08 40.43
C GLU A 34 1.60 39.56 40.44
N LEU A 35 1.36 38.91 41.59
CA LEU A 35 1.42 37.46 41.74
C LEU A 35 -0.01 36.89 41.61
N ILE A 36 -0.32 36.25 40.49
CA ILE A 36 -1.58 35.53 40.30
C ILE A 36 -1.38 34.11 40.83
N VAL A 37 -1.95 33.82 41.99
CA VAL A 37 -2.01 32.47 42.58
C VAL A 37 -3.35 31.85 42.20
N PHE A 38 -3.32 30.71 41.53
CA PHE A 38 -4.52 29.94 41.23
C PHE A 38 -4.82 29.00 42.40
N ASP A 39 -6.00 29.12 43.00
CA ASP A 39 -6.49 28.18 44.01
C ASP A 39 -7.04 26.93 43.32
N ASP A 40 -6.23 25.87 43.27
CA ASP A 40 -6.59 24.57 42.70
C ASP A 40 -7.59 23.77 43.57
N SER A 41 -8.04 24.33 44.70
CA SER A 41 -8.91 23.67 45.67
C SER A 41 -10.30 23.32 45.13
N ASN A 42 -10.72 23.95 44.03
CA ASN A 42 -12.00 23.68 43.35
C ASN A 42 -11.88 22.77 42.12
N LEU A 43 -10.70 22.23 41.78
CA LEU A 43 -10.58 21.17 40.78
C LEU A 43 -10.98 19.81 41.38
N LYS A 44 -12.27 19.65 41.71
CA LYS A 44 -12.84 18.31 41.85
C LYS A 44 -12.89 17.67 40.47
N LYS A 45 -11.91 16.82 40.21
CA LYS A 45 -11.84 15.93 39.06
C LYS A 45 -12.97 14.89 39.20
N ASN A 46 -14.18 15.26 38.81
CA ASN A 46 -15.29 14.32 38.69
C ASN A 46 -14.99 13.38 37.52
N ASN A 47 -14.31 12.27 37.82
CA ASN A 47 -13.90 11.25 36.84
C ASN A 47 -15.02 10.25 36.52
N ASP A 48 -16.26 10.49 36.97
CA ASP A 48 -17.39 9.60 36.72
C ASP A 48 -18.16 10.03 35.47
N ALA A 49 -17.44 10.41 34.42
CA ALA A 49 -18.10 10.57 33.14
C ALA A 49 -18.56 9.16 32.72
N ASN A 50 -19.88 9.02 32.61
CA ASN A 50 -20.58 7.76 32.51
C ASN A 50 -20.04 6.98 31.30
N ILE A 51 -19.67 5.70 31.47
CA ILE A 51 -19.13 4.87 30.38
C ILE A 51 -20.02 4.92 29.13
N TYR A 52 -21.34 5.06 29.31
CA TYR A 52 -22.28 5.22 28.21
C TYR A 52 -22.13 6.56 27.47
N GLU A 53 -21.77 7.66 28.14
CA GLU A 53 -21.49 8.96 27.52
C GLU A 53 -20.16 8.96 26.77
N TRP A 54 -19.10 8.38 27.34
CA TRP A 54 -17.83 8.21 26.61
C TRP A 54 -18.00 7.31 25.40
N LYS A 55 -18.78 6.23 25.54
CA LYS A 55 -19.09 5.35 24.43
C LYS A 55 -19.92 6.05 23.37
N ALA A 56 -20.93 6.85 23.75
CA ALA A 56 -21.71 7.65 22.80
C ALA A 56 -20.88 8.74 22.11
N PHE A 57 -19.94 9.35 22.83
CA PHE A 57 -19.01 10.35 22.29
C PHE A 57 -17.99 9.74 21.33
N MET A 58 -17.41 8.59 21.68
CA MET A 58 -16.47 7.85 20.82
C MET A 58 -17.15 7.10 19.66
N MET A 59 -18.44 6.74 19.79
CA MET A 59 -19.25 6.14 18.71
C MET A 59 -19.90 7.18 17.79
N LYS A 60 -19.68 8.49 18.03
CA LYS A 60 -20.08 9.52 17.09
C LYS A 60 -19.10 9.49 15.91
N SER A 61 -19.33 8.54 15.01
CA SER A 61 -18.64 8.51 13.72
C SER A 61 -18.77 9.86 13.06
N THR A 62 -17.64 10.39 12.58
CA THR A 62 -17.60 11.70 11.95
C THR A 62 -18.53 11.68 10.73
N ILE A 63 -19.10 12.83 10.35
CA ILE A 63 -20.00 12.90 9.18
C ILE A 63 -19.33 12.29 7.93
N LYS A 64 -18.00 12.44 7.83
CA LYS A 64 -17.14 11.83 6.81
C LYS A 64 -17.11 10.31 6.89
N GLU A 65 -16.97 9.71 8.07
CA GLU A 65 -17.00 8.25 8.22
C GLU A 65 -18.37 7.67 7.83
N LYS A 66 -19.47 8.37 8.15
CA LYS A 66 -20.81 7.95 7.72
C LYS A 66 -20.98 8.02 6.20
N GLU A 67 -20.48 9.09 5.58
CA GLU A 67 -20.45 9.23 4.12
C GLU A 67 -19.58 8.15 3.46
N GLU A 68 -18.42 7.83 4.03
CA GLU A 68 -17.54 6.75 3.58
C GLU A 68 -18.18 5.36 3.73
N GLU A 69 -18.87 5.09 4.84
CA GLU A 69 -19.63 3.86 5.05
C GLU A 69 -20.78 3.71 4.04
N GLU A 70 -21.49 4.79 3.74
CA GLU A 70 -22.54 4.78 2.71
C GLU A 70 -21.98 4.55 1.31
N LEU A 71 -20.83 5.17 0.98
CA LEU A 71 -20.13 4.94 -0.29
C LEU A 71 -19.64 3.49 -0.40
N ASN A 72 -19.08 2.93 0.66
CA ASN A 72 -18.64 1.53 0.69
C ASN A 72 -19.82 0.58 0.50
N LYS A 73 -20.97 0.84 1.16
CA LYS A 73 -22.20 0.05 0.94
C LYS A 73 -22.69 0.13 -0.51
N ARG A 74 -22.58 1.30 -1.16
CA ARG A 74 -22.92 1.46 -2.57
C ARG A 74 -21.95 0.69 -3.47
N HIS A 75 -20.65 0.77 -3.21
CA HIS A 75 -19.65 0.01 -3.95
C HIS A 75 -19.84 -1.50 -3.79
N ASP A 76 -20.16 -1.98 -2.58
CA ASP A 76 -20.44 -3.39 -2.32
C ASP A 76 -21.72 -3.86 -3.05
N ALA A 77 -22.76 -3.02 -3.09
CA ALA A 77 -23.98 -3.32 -3.82
C ALA A 77 -23.75 -3.36 -5.34
N GLU A 78 -23.01 -2.39 -5.88
CA GLU A 78 -22.62 -2.36 -7.29
C GLU A 78 -21.76 -3.58 -7.64
N LEU A 79 -20.82 -3.95 -6.77
CA LEU A 79 -20.00 -5.15 -6.94
C LEU A 79 -20.86 -6.43 -6.93
N GLU A 80 -21.84 -6.53 -6.05
CA GLU A 80 -22.75 -7.67 -6.00
C GLU A 80 -23.58 -7.79 -7.29
N GLU A 81 -24.08 -6.66 -7.80
CA GLU A 81 -24.79 -6.61 -9.08
C GLU A 81 -23.89 -7.02 -10.24
N LEU A 82 -22.65 -6.52 -10.29
CA LEU A 82 -21.66 -6.93 -11.30
C LEU A 82 -21.36 -8.43 -11.21
N LEU A 83 -21.14 -8.99 -10.02
CA LEU A 83 -20.89 -10.43 -9.86
C LEU A 83 -22.08 -11.30 -10.30
N LYS A 84 -23.31 -10.83 -10.04
CA LYS A 84 -24.53 -11.49 -10.52
C LYS A 84 -24.61 -11.44 -12.05
N THR A 85 -24.39 -10.27 -12.64
CA THR A 85 -24.44 -10.11 -14.11
C THR A 85 -23.34 -10.89 -14.81
N THR A 86 -22.10 -10.91 -14.29
CA THR A 86 -21.02 -11.73 -14.85
C THR A 86 -21.35 -13.21 -14.77
N LYS A 87 -21.96 -13.69 -13.68
CA LYS A 87 -22.39 -15.09 -13.56
C LYS A 87 -23.51 -15.43 -14.55
N LEU A 88 -24.45 -14.51 -14.79
CA LEU A 88 -25.49 -14.69 -15.82
C LEU A 88 -24.89 -14.74 -17.22
N LEU A 89 -23.94 -13.86 -17.53
CA LEU A 89 -23.19 -13.89 -18.79
C LEU A 89 -22.40 -15.21 -18.94
N ASP A 90 -21.76 -15.69 -17.88
CA ASP A 90 -21.04 -16.97 -17.88
C ASP A 90 -21.99 -18.17 -18.12
N LEU A 91 -23.20 -18.13 -17.56
CA LEU A 91 -24.21 -19.15 -17.80
C LEU A 91 -24.72 -19.10 -19.24
N TYR A 92 -25.01 -17.91 -19.75
CA TYR A 92 -25.44 -17.70 -21.14
C TYR A 92 -24.38 -18.15 -22.14
N THR A 93 -23.12 -17.77 -21.91
CA THR A 93 -22.02 -18.26 -22.74
C THR A 93 -21.88 -19.77 -22.64
N ALA A 94 -21.99 -20.37 -21.44
CA ALA A 94 -21.95 -21.81 -21.29
C ALA A 94 -23.13 -22.54 -21.98
N GLU A 95 -24.30 -21.92 -22.07
CA GLU A 95 -25.47 -22.48 -22.77
C GLU A 95 -25.31 -22.43 -24.29
N GLN A 96 -24.71 -21.36 -24.81
CA GLN A 96 -24.40 -21.23 -26.23
C GLN A 96 -23.26 -22.15 -26.68
N LEU A 97 -22.29 -22.39 -25.80
CA LEU A 97 -21.14 -23.24 -26.12
C LEU A 97 -21.53 -24.72 -26.05
N SER A 98 -21.36 -25.43 -27.16
CA SER A 98 -21.71 -26.85 -27.27
C SER A 98 -20.48 -27.76 -27.19
N GLY A 99 -20.67 -28.96 -26.61
CA GLY A 99 -19.76 -30.10 -26.75
C GLY A 99 -18.33 -29.88 -26.26
N LYS A 100 -17.38 -29.67 -27.19
CA LYS A 100 -15.95 -29.55 -26.90
C LYS A 100 -15.60 -28.19 -26.28
N GLU A 101 -16.26 -27.13 -26.72
CA GLU A 101 -16.01 -25.78 -26.24
C GLU A 101 -16.49 -25.61 -24.80
N LEU A 102 -17.66 -26.18 -24.48
CA LEU A 102 -18.18 -26.24 -23.12
C LEU A 102 -17.23 -26.92 -22.14
N ARG A 103 -16.63 -28.06 -22.55
CA ARG A 103 -15.65 -28.78 -21.73
C ARG A 103 -14.43 -27.92 -21.43
N LYS A 104 -13.88 -27.23 -22.44
CA LYS A 104 -12.75 -26.30 -22.28
C LYS A 104 -13.10 -25.11 -21.40
N HIS A 105 -14.32 -24.58 -21.53
CA HIS A 105 -14.79 -23.47 -20.70
C HIS A 105 -14.87 -23.87 -19.23
N LYS A 106 -15.51 -25.01 -18.93
CA LYS A 106 -15.56 -25.57 -17.57
C LYS A 106 -14.18 -25.89 -17.01
N GLU A 107 -13.28 -26.43 -17.84
CA GLU A 107 -11.89 -26.68 -17.45
C GLU A 107 -11.15 -25.40 -17.07
N LYS A 108 -11.29 -24.33 -17.87
CA LYS A 108 -10.73 -23.01 -17.53
C LYS A 108 -11.29 -22.46 -16.23
N GLN A 109 -12.60 -22.60 -16.00
CA GLN A 109 -13.22 -22.18 -14.75
C GLN A 109 -12.64 -22.95 -13.55
N MET A 110 -12.50 -24.28 -13.65
CA MET A 110 -11.87 -25.07 -12.59
C MET A 110 -10.44 -24.60 -12.30
N ILE A 111 -9.65 -24.31 -13.34
CA ILE A 111 -8.28 -23.79 -13.18
C ILE A 111 -8.28 -22.42 -12.50
N ASN A 112 -9.19 -21.52 -12.90
CA ASN A 112 -9.32 -20.20 -12.28
C ASN A 112 -9.73 -20.30 -10.79
N LEU A 113 -10.53 -21.31 -10.42
CA LEU A 113 -10.89 -21.62 -9.04
C LEU A 113 -9.74 -22.28 -8.25
N GLY A 114 -8.59 -22.53 -8.87
CA GLY A 114 -7.39 -23.07 -8.23
C GLY A 114 -7.12 -24.55 -8.52
N ALA A 115 -7.88 -25.19 -9.42
CA ALA A 115 -7.54 -26.53 -9.87
C ALA A 115 -6.23 -26.52 -10.67
N LYS A 116 -5.45 -27.60 -10.55
CA LYS A 116 -4.21 -27.75 -11.30
C LYS A 116 -4.53 -27.90 -12.80
N PRO A 117 -3.86 -27.17 -13.71
CA PRO A 117 -4.05 -27.36 -15.15
C PRO A 117 -3.66 -28.78 -15.55
N PRO A 118 -4.37 -29.39 -16.53
CA PRO A 118 -4.03 -30.73 -16.96
C PRO A 118 -2.62 -30.78 -17.54
N LYS A 119 -1.99 -31.94 -17.39
CA LYS A 119 -0.72 -32.22 -18.06
C LYS A 119 -1.01 -32.27 -19.56
N GLY A 120 -0.26 -31.48 -20.34
CA GLY A 120 -0.39 -31.49 -21.79
C GLY A 120 -0.05 -32.86 -22.39
N ASP A 121 -0.43 -33.04 -23.66
CA ASP A 121 -0.20 -34.29 -24.39
C ASP A 121 1.29 -34.65 -24.42
N LYS A 122 1.58 -35.94 -24.21
CA LYS A 122 2.94 -36.47 -24.30
C LYS A 122 3.34 -36.50 -25.77
N VAL A 123 4.09 -35.49 -26.22
CA VAL A 123 4.65 -35.41 -27.57
C VAL A 123 6.15 -35.75 -27.56
N PRO A 124 6.69 -36.39 -28.62
CA PRO A 124 8.12 -36.58 -28.78
C PRO A 124 8.88 -35.26 -28.77
N THR A 125 10.11 -35.27 -28.25
CA THR A 125 10.93 -34.05 -28.11
C THR A 125 11.14 -33.25 -29.40
N PRO A 126 11.47 -33.83 -30.58
CA PRO A 126 11.64 -33.03 -31.78
C PRO A 126 10.34 -32.34 -32.23
N ILE A 127 9.21 -33.03 -32.09
CA ILE A 127 7.89 -32.50 -32.44
C ILE A 127 7.49 -31.39 -31.46
N GLY A 128 7.69 -31.61 -30.15
CA GLY A 128 7.43 -30.61 -29.12
C GLY A 128 8.23 -29.33 -29.32
N LEU A 129 9.52 -29.43 -29.65
CA LEU A 129 10.36 -28.28 -29.97
C LEU A 129 9.88 -27.55 -31.24
N GLY A 130 9.44 -28.29 -32.26
CA GLY A 130 8.84 -27.73 -33.47
C GLY A 130 7.56 -26.93 -33.19
N ILE A 131 6.67 -27.49 -32.36
CA ILE A 131 5.44 -26.80 -31.92
C ILE A 131 5.78 -25.52 -31.15
N LEU A 132 6.74 -25.58 -30.22
CA LEU A 132 7.20 -24.42 -29.45
C LEU A 132 7.84 -23.35 -30.33
N ARG A 133 8.59 -23.75 -31.36
CA ARG A 133 9.17 -22.81 -32.33
C ARG A 133 8.08 -22.10 -33.13
N LYS A 134 7.15 -22.84 -33.73
CA LYS A 134 6.03 -22.25 -34.49
C LYS A 134 5.14 -21.35 -33.62
N LYS A 135 4.94 -21.73 -32.35
CA LYS A 135 4.18 -20.90 -31.40
C LYS A 135 4.86 -19.54 -31.19
N ARG A 136 6.18 -19.53 -30.96
CA ARG A 136 6.96 -18.29 -30.84
C ARG A 136 6.92 -17.45 -32.11
N GLU A 137 7.05 -18.07 -33.28
CA GLU A 137 6.98 -17.36 -34.58
C GLU A 137 5.62 -16.67 -34.80
N ARG A 138 4.51 -17.30 -34.38
CA ARG A 138 3.18 -16.66 -34.42
C ARG A 138 3.07 -15.49 -33.45
N GLU A 139 3.52 -15.67 -32.22
CA GLU A 139 3.51 -14.62 -31.19
C GLU A 139 4.36 -13.40 -31.60
N THR A 140 5.52 -13.62 -32.23
CA THR A 140 6.34 -12.52 -32.77
C THR A 140 5.62 -11.78 -33.90
N LYS A 141 4.94 -12.51 -34.78
CA LYS A 141 4.17 -11.93 -35.88
C LYS A 141 2.99 -11.11 -35.36
N GLU A 142 2.22 -11.66 -34.42
CA GLU A 142 1.11 -10.96 -33.76
C GLU A 142 1.57 -9.68 -33.06
N LEU A 143 2.75 -9.72 -32.43
CA LEU A 143 3.36 -8.54 -31.80
C LEU A 143 3.75 -7.48 -32.85
N GLU A 144 4.33 -7.88 -33.98
CA GLU A 144 4.66 -6.98 -35.09
C GLU A 144 3.39 -6.36 -35.70
N GLU A 145 2.35 -7.16 -35.93
CA GLU A 145 1.04 -6.69 -36.40
C GLU A 145 0.43 -5.69 -35.42
N ALA A 146 0.45 -5.97 -34.11
CA ALA A 146 -0.04 -5.04 -33.10
C ALA A 146 0.75 -3.73 -33.05
N LYS A 147 2.06 -3.77 -33.30
CA LYS A 147 2.89 -2.55 -33.44
C LYS A 147 2.51 -1.77 -34.69
N ASN A 148 2.36 -2.44 -35.82
CA ASN A 148 2.00 -1.80 -37.09
C ASN A 148 0.60 -1.15 -37.03
N LEU A 149 -0.34 -1.79 -36.33
CA LEU A 149 -1.68 -1.27 -36.08
C LEU A 149 -1.74 -0.20 -34.98
N GLY A 150 -0.63 0.07 -34.28
CA GLY A 150 -0.59 1.00 -33.14
C GLY A 150 -1.30 0.52 -31.87
N LEU A 151 -1.68 -0.76 -31.80
CA LEU A 151 -2.32 -1.39 -30.64
C LEU A 151 -1.33 -1.80 -29.55
N TYR A 152 -0.03 -1.75 -29.84
CA TYR A 152 1.01 -2.08 -28.87
C TYR A 152 1.31 -0.90 -27.93
N HIS A 153 1.20 -1.13 -26.62
CA HIS A 153 1.65 -0.21 -25.59
C HIS A 153 2.51 -0.91 -24.53
N GLN A 154 3.48 -0.20 -23.96
CA GLN A 154 4.44 -0.76 -23.00
C GLN A 154 3.77 -1.34 -21.74
N SER A 155 2.64 -0.77 -21.31
CA SER A 155 1.88 -1.25 -20.15
C SER A 155 1.27 -2.65 -20.36
N ILE A 156 0.93 -3.01 -21.60
CA ILE A 156 0.33 -4.30 -21.97
C ILE A 156 1.34 -5.26 -22.61
N LYS A 157 2.64 -4.96 -22.53
CA LYS A 157 3.72 -5.80 -23.06
C LYS A 157 3.61 -7.26 -22.58
N ASN A 158 3.17 -7.47 -21.34
CA ASN A 158 3.02 -8.80 -20.76
C ASN A 158 1.94 -9.65 -21.45
N ASN A 159 0.91 -9.02 -22.04
CA ASN A 159 -0.17 -9.73 -22.74
C ASN A 159 0.35 -10.35 -24.04
N TRP A 160 1.25 -9.65 -24.73
CA TRP A 160 1.89 -10.13 -25.96
C TRP A 160 3.11 -11.03 -25.71
N ALA A 161 3.72 -10.94 -24.52
CA ALA A 161 4.91 -11.71 -24.14
C ALA A 161 4.59 -12.94 -23.26
N ALA A 162 3.38 -13.48 -23.31
CA ALA A 162 2.92 -14.57 -22.43
C ALA A 162 3.80 -15.83 -22.46
N SER A 163 4.59 -16.05 -23.52
CA SER A 163 5.54 -17.16 -23.64
C SER A 163 6.92 -16.88 -23.04
N ALA A 164 7.30 -15.61 -22.89
CA ALA A 164 8.53 -15.20 -22.26
C ALA A 164 8.34 -15.23 -20.74
N LYS A 165 8.14 -16.43 -20.19
CA LYS A 165 8.35 -16.66 -18.75
C LYS A 165 9.77 -16.20 -18.47
N LYS A 166 9.93 -14.99 -17.91
CA LYS A 166 11.19 -14.57 -17.34
C LYS A 166 11.52 -15.63 -16.32
N ASN A 167 12.55 -16.41 -16.62
CA ASN A 167 13.18 -17.25 -15.63
C ASN A 167 13.61 -16.28 -14.52
N ASN A 168 12.84 -16.20 -13.44
CA ASN A 168 13.22 -15.56 -12.18
C ASN A 168 14.29 -16.44 -11.51
N VAL A 169 15.27 -16.86 -12.29
CA VAL A 169 16.47 -17.51 -11.79
C VAL A 169 17.26 -16.37 -11.21
N ASN A 170 17.20 -16.26 -9.88
CA ASN A 170 18.10 -15.42 -9.14
C ASN A 170 19.52 -15.76 -9.61
N ARG A 171 20.23 -14.76 -10.10
CA ARG A 171 21.61 -14.94 -10.55
C ARG A 171 22.40 -15.53 -9.38
N ASP A 172 23.19 -16.55 -9.67
CA ASP A 172 24.15 -17.06 -8.70
C ASP A 172 25.05 -15.91 -8.24
N ARG A 173 25.04 -15.65 -6.92
CA ARG A 173 25.82 -14.57 -6.30
C ARG A 173 27.27 -14.98 -6.09
N GLY A 174 27.65 -16.21 -6.46
CA GLY A 174 28.98 -16.76 -6.23
C GLY A 174 29.25 -16.96 -4.73
N ILE A 175 30.52 -17.21 -4.41
CA ILE A 175 30.96 -17.42 -3.03
C ILE A 175 31.08 -16.05 -2.33
N GLY A 176 30.13 -15.74 -1.45
CA GLY A 176 30.11 -14.51 -0.65
C GLY A 176 30.78 -14.63 0.72
N VAL A 177 31.97 -15.23 0.82
CA VAL A 177 32.66 -15.40 2.11
C VAL A 177 33.66 -14.25 2.34
N GLY A 178 33.38 -13.41 3.33
CA GLY A 178 34.23 -12.27 3.68
C GLY A 178 33.64 -11.44 4.82
N ILE A 179 34.46 -10.59 5.43
CA ILE A 179 34.02 -9.62 6.44
C ILE A 179 33.72 -8.27 5.77
N GLY A 180 32.67 -7.59 6.20
CA GLY A 180 32.25 -6.30 5.62
C GLY A 180 31.48 -6.40 4.30
N LYS A 181 31.21 -5.23 3.69
CA LYS A 181 30.48 -5.11 2.41
C LYS A 181 31.41 -4.56 1.34
N ILE A 182 31.56 -5.28 0.23
CA ILE A 182 32.31 -4.83 -0.93
C ILE A 182 31.34 -4.19 -1.94
N ARG A 183 31.59 -2.94 -2.33
CA ARG A 183 30.83 -2.22 -3.38
C ARG A 183 31.81 -1.45 -4.26
N GLY A 184 31.76 -1.67 -5.57
CA GLY A 184 32.60 -0.93 -6.52
C GLY A 184 34.11 -1.05 -6.29
N GLY A 185 34.59 -2.20 -5.79
CA GLY A 185 36.01 -2.41 -5.45
C GLY A 185 36.43 -1.89 -4.07
N ILE A 186 35.52 -1.24 -3.33
CA ILE A 186 35.80 -0.70 -2.00
C ILE A 186 35.23 -1.64 -0.94
N LEU A 187 36.05 -2.01 0.04
CA LEU A 187 35.63 -2.76 1.22
C LEU A 187 35.21 -1.82 2.34
N THR A 188 33.97 -1.93 2.78
CA THR A 188 33.44 -1.19 3.93
C THR A 188 33.33 -2.12 5.14
N LEU A 189 34.01 -1.76 6.24
CA LEU A 189 34.00 -2.50 7.50
C LEU A 189 33.19 -1.73 8.54
N SER A 190 32.33 -2.42 9.29
CA SER A 190 31.65 -1.81 10.43
C SER A 190 32.59 -1.78 11.66
N SER A 191 32.38 -0.83 12.57
CA SER A 191 33.14 -0.80 13.83
C SER A 191 32.99 -2.10 14.64
N GLN A 192 31.86 -2.81 14.48
CA GLN A 192 31.63 -4.10 15.11
C GLN A 192 32.47 -5.21 14.48
N ASP A 193 32.63 -5.21 13.16
CA ASP A 193 33.51 -6.16 12.46
C ASP A 193 34.97 -5.99 12.88
N ILE A 194 35.42 -4.74 13.01
CA ILE A 194 36.77 -4.40 13.47
C ILE A 194 36.99 -4.91 14.90
N LYS A 195 36.06 -4.58 15.82
CA LYS A 195 36.12 -5.04 17.22
C LYS A 195 36.10 -6.57 17.31
N ARG A 196 35.32 -7.26 16.48
CA ARG A 196 35.23 -8.72 16.47
C ARG A 196 36.57 -9.36 16.10
N VAL A 197 37.25 -8.85 15.07
CA VAL A 197 38.57 -9.36 14.64
C VAL A 197 39.65 -9.05 15.68
N GLN A 198 39.60 -7.88 16.30
CA GLN A 198 40.53 -7.52 17.38
C GLN A 198 40.34 -8.42 18.61
N ASN A 199 39.09 -8.65 19.02
CA ASN A 199 38.75 -9.47 20.18
C ASN A 199 38.90 -10.98 19.93
N SER A 200 38.87 -11.45 18.68
CA SER A 200 39.11 -12.86 18.36
C SER A 200 40.57 -13.29 18.54
N ARG A 201 41.51 -12.34 18.62
CA ARG A 201 42.93 -12.64 18.88
C ARG A 201 43.23 -12.92 20.36
N SER A 202 42.31 -12.62 21.29
CA SER A 202 42.53 -12.80 22.74
C SER A 202 41.84 -14.01 23.35
N ARG A 203 41.17 -14.86 22.54
CA ARG A 203 40.52 -16.08 23.03
C ARG A 203 41.26 -17.32 22.54
N THR A 204 42.16 -17.82 23.38
CA THR A 204 42.58 -19.23 23.38
C THR A 204 41.31 -20.10 23.33
N PRO A 205 41.23 -21.16 22.51
CA PRO A 205 40.06 -22.06 22.49
C PRO A 205 39.98 -22.81 23.82
N GLY A 206 39.22 -22.25 24.77
CA GLY A 206 38.93 -22.87 26.05
C GLY A 206 37.98 -24.04 25.84
N ILE A 207 38.53 -25.25 26.01
CA ILE A 207 37.83 -26.53 26.15
C ILE A 207 36.71 -26.39 27.18
N GLY A 208 35.48 -26.24 26.70
CA GLY A 208 34.27 -26.14 27.50
C GLY A 208 33.72 -27.52 27.81
N ARG A 209 34.00 -27.98 29.04
CA ARG A 209 33.51 -29.19 29.69
C ARG A 209 32.02 -29.42 29.47
N GLY A 210 31.66 -30.53 28.83
CA GLY A 210 30.31 -31.08 28.83
C GLY A 210 29.96 -31.61 30.22
N GLY A 211 28.92 -31.04 30.83
CA GLY A 211 28.31 -31.58 32.05
C GLY A 211 27.38 -32.74 31.72
N VAL A 212 27.80 -33.95 32.07
CA VAL A 212 26.95 -35.15 32.07
C VAL A 212 26.02 -35.04 33.29
N LYS A 213 24.71 -34.96 33.04
CA LYS A 213 23.70 -35.16 34.09
C LYS A 213 23.44 -36.67 34.23
N LYS A 214 23.65 -37.19 35.45
CA LYS A 214 23.02 -38.42 35.93
C LYS A 214 21.58 -38.11 36.34
#